data_AF-A0A1W5ZR97-F1
#
_entry.id   AF-A0A1W5ZR97-F1
#
_cell.length_a   1.000
_cell.length_b   1.000
_cell.length_c   1.000
_cell.angle_alpha   90.00
_cell.angle_beta   90.00
_cell.angle_gamma   90.00
#
_symmetry.space_group_name_H-M   'P 1'
#
loop_
_entity.id
_entity.type
_entity.pdbx_description
1 polymer ?
#
loop_
_entity_poly.entity_id
_entity_poly.type
_entity_poly.pdbx_seq_one_letter_code
_entity_poly.pdbx_strand_id
1 'polypeptide(L)'
;MIEPMLLTMADELPTGEKWRYEIKYDGFRVILTWTENGITLTSRNGKDLTERFPEIISLSEQLTPPSLPITLDGELVILNTPFQANFSLLQQRGRLRSSDKINYYATRRPATFMAFDFINKPNETYKKRKQQLKEIIHHLDSPRIQYVQEYKEINDIKSIVFTHLGEGIIAKTTNSKYTPGKRVRSWIKYKNWRSVSGFLTSFNPQNSYYQIEGVDGEEHFPIGTFKHGFDKEEEQTLRTFFKQKGIKKGKSWILEPSVCVDVHCLHADQGEMREPMFSRFRFDLSPEECTKDKLKWDLSLFPTEVDFTHTDKELWPGKTKEDYLIYLRNIAPYLLPFIKEKKITLIRYPDGIYKESFFQKHLPDYAPDFVGEWVEAGEAFITCSNLPAFLWLGNQGALEFHIPFQKAGGKDPDEIVFDLDPPGREQFPLAILAAQLLKHLLDELEVESFVKTSGNKGMQIHIPIEEGSMSYEETRRFTHSLVKLLIKEKPDVFTIERLKKNRGNRLYLDYVQHAEGKTIVAPYSARATEKGTVAAPLFWSEVKKGLTPEQFTIDTTIKRVQDLGCPFQDYAHARTRQPIEQMKTMFHKA
;
A
#
# COMPACT_ATOMS: atom_id res chain seq x y z
N MET A 1 -23.01 2.83 -28.02
CA MET A 1 -21.95 2.31 -27.13
C MET A 1 -20.61 2.68 -27.73
N ILE A 2 -19.71 3.32 -26.97
CA ILE A 2 -18.38 3.69 -27.47
C ILE A 2 -17.41 2.56 -27.11
N GLU A 3 -16.82 1.91 -28.11
CA GLU A 3 -15.82 0.87 -27.88
C GLU A 3 -14.50 1.48 -27.38
N PRO A 4 -13.94 1.01 -26.26
CA PRO A 4 -12.69 1.57 -25.75
C PRO A 4 -11.51 1.39 -26.70
N MET A 5 -10.67 2.41 -26.82
CA MET A 5 -9.44 2.35 -27.62
C MET A 5 -8.43 1.33 -27.05
N LEU A 6 -7.82 0.52 -27.92
CA LEU A 6 -6.97 -0.60 -27.51
C LEU A 6 -5.48 -0.22 -27.45
N LEU A 7 -4.81 -0.72 -26.42
CA LEU A 7 -3.39 -0.46 -26.13
C LEU A 7 -2.47 -1.44 -26.88
N THR A 8 -1.30 -1.00 -27.30
CA THR A 8 -0.22 -1.91 -27.77
C THR A 8 0.66 -2.31 -26.60
N MET A 9 1.04 -3.58 -26.49
CA MET A 9 2.00 -4.04 -25.48
C MET A 9 3.43 -3.76 -25.97
N ALA A 10 4.31 -3.34 -25.07
CA ALA A 10 5.74 -3.23 -25.33
C ALA A 10 6.54 -3.80 -24.15
N ASP A 11 7.71 -4.33 -24.46
CA ASP A 11 8.66 -4.85 -23.47
C ASP A 11 9.45 -3.73 -22.81
N GLU A 12 9.62 -2.60 -23.50
CA GLU A 12 10.26 -1.39 -22.97
C GLU A 12 9.34 -0.18 -23.07
N LEU A 13 9.52 0.75 -22.13
CA LEU A 13 8.82 2.04 -22.17
C LEU A 13 9.45 2.94 -23.24
N PRO A 14 8.64 3.53 -24.13
CA PRO A 14 9.15 4.47 -25.11
C PRO A 14 9.65 5.73 -24.41
N THR A 15 10.69 6.36 -24.94
CA THR A 15 11.29 7.60 -24.41
C THR A 15 11.03 8.80 -25.32
N GLY A 16 11.23 10.01 -24.79
CA GLY A 16 11.18 11.27 -25.53
C GLY A 16 10.04 12.22 -25.13
N GLU A 17 10.20 13.50 -25.45
CA GLU A 17 9.36 14.61 -24.93
C GLU A 17 7.87 14.52 -25.26
N LYS A 18 7.53 13.78 -26.33
CA LYS A 18 6.15 13.58 -26.77
C LYS A 18 5.35 12.61 -25.89
N TRP A 19 6.01 11.87 -25.00
CA TRP A 19 5.38 10.85 -24.17
C TRP A 19 4.98 11.38 -22.81
N ARG A 20 3.86 10.90 -22.30
CA ARG A 20 3.42 11.05 -20.92
C ARG A 20 3.12 9.67 -20.36
N TYR A 21 3.42 9.47 -19.10
CA TYR A 21 3.30 8.19 -18.44
C TYR A 21 2.22 8.26 -17.37
N GLU A 22 1.44 7.20 -17.25
CA GLU A 22 0.35 7.05 -16.30
C GLU A 22 0.41 5.69 -15.64
N ILE A 23 -0.08 5.58 -14.41
CA ILE A 23 -0.18 4.30 -13.73
C ILE A 23 -1.16 3.42 -14.49
N LYS A 24 -0.77 2.16 -14.72
CA LYS A 24 -1.69 1.12 -15.15
C LYS A 24 -2.30 0.46 -13.92
N TYR A 25 -3.63 0.39 -13.87
CA TYR A 25 -4.35 -0.37 -12.85
C TYR A 25 -4.88 -1.69 -13.42
N ASP A 26 -4.96 -2.72 -12.58
CA ASP A 26 -5.63 -3.98 -12.92
C ASP A 26 -7.08 -3.86 -12.43
N GLY A 27 -7.91 -3.24 -13.26
CA GLY A 27 -9.29 -2.92 -12.96
C GLY A 27 -10.28 -3.36 -14.04
N PHE A 28 -11.55 -3.03 -13.85
CA PHE A 28 -12.55 -3.17 -14.90
C PHE A 28 -12.56 -1.92 -15.75
N ARG A 29 -12.13 -2.04 -17.01
CA ARG A 29 -12.25 -0.93 -17.96
C ARG A 29 -13.71 -0.62 -18.26
N VAL A 30 -14.10 0.62 -18.01
CA VAL A 30 -15.48 1.10 -18.02
C VAL A 30 -15.56 2.47 -18.69
N ILE A 31 -16.60 2.66 -19.49
CA ILE A 31 -17.05 3.99 -19.93
C ILE A 31 -18.08 4.48 -18.92
N LEU A 32 -17.76 5.60 -18.26
CA LEU A 32 -18.68 6.32 -17.40
C LEU A 32 -19.38 7.37 -18.24
N THR A 33 -20.71 7.33 -18.28
CA THR A 33 -21.53 8.37 -18.92
C THR A 33 -22.42 9.02 -17.88
N TRP A 34 -22.26 10.33 -17.70
CA TRP A 34 -23.06 11.16 -16.81
C TRP A 34 -23.96 12.07 -17.65
N THR A 35 -25.26 11.98 -17.41
CA THR A 35 -26.32 12.80 -18.04
C THR A 35 -27.21 13.44 -16.98
N GLU A 36 -28.23 14.18 -17.41
CA GLU A 36 -29.25 14.71 -16.49
C GLU A 36 -29.97 13.61 -15.69
N ASN A 37 -30.01 12.37 -16.22
CA ASN A 37 -30.61 11.21 -15.56
C ASN A 37 -29.65 10.47 -14.61
N GLY A 38 -28.44 10.98 -14.39
CA GLY A 38 -27.43 10.36 -13.52
C GLY A 38 -26.28 9.67 -14.26
N ILE A 39 -25.53 8.85 -13.51
CA ILE A 39 -24.33 8.14 -13.96
C ILE A 39 -24.66 6.70 -14.39
N THR A 40 -24.09 6.28 -15.52
CA THR A 40 -24.09 4.89 -15.98
C THR A 40 -22.67 4.36 -16.20
N LEU A 41 -22.46 3.07 -15.95
CA LEU A 41 -21.16 2.40 -16.04
C LEU A 41 -21.23 1.22 -17.02
N THR A 42 -20.64 1.38 -18.20
CA THR A 42 -20.61 0.32 -19.23
C THR A 42 -19.23 -0.30 -19.34
N SER A 43 -19.11 -1.61 -19.12
CA SER A 43 -17.84 -2.34 -19.30
C SER A 43 -17.36 -2.33 -20.74
N ARG A 44 -16.07 -2.62 -20.95
CA ARG A 44 -15.48 -2.78 -22.29
C ARG A 44 -16.24 -3.71 -23.24
N ASN A 45 -16.93 -4.73 -22.72
CA ASN A 45 -17.68 -5.70 -23.52
C ASN A 45 -19.18 -5.37 -23.58
N GLY A 46 -19.57 -4.13 -23.24
CA GLY A 46 -20.95 -3.65 -23.34
C GLY A 46 -21.89 -4.08 -22.23
N LYS A 47 -21.40 -4.75 -21.19
CA LYS A 47 -22.22 -5.10 -20.01
C LYS A 47 -22.39 -3.89 -19.11
N ASP A 48 -23.62 -3.66 -18.67
CA ASP A 48 -23.95 -2.68 -17.64
C ASP A 48 -23.43 -3.15 -16.26
N LEU A 49 -22.74 -2.26 -15.57
CA LEU A 49 -22.20 -2.45 -14.22
C LEU A 49 -22.79 -1.48 -13.19
N THR A 50 -23.69 -0.58 -13.60
CA THR A 50 -24.19 0.57 -12.85
C THR A 50 -24.65 0.19 -11.43
N GLU A 51 -25.58 -0.76 -11.30
CA GLU A 51 -26.14 -1.18 -10.00
C GLU A 51 -25.13 -1.89 -9.07
N ARG A 52 -23.97 -2.33 -9.58
CA ARG A 52 -22.97 -3.04 -8.78
C ARG A 52 -22.08 -2.11 -7.97
N PHE A 53 -22.04 -0.83 -8.34
CA PHE A 53 -21.17 0.19 -7.77
C PHE A 53 -21.96 1.42 -7.32
N PRO A 54 -22.88 1.26 -6.34
CA PRO A 54 -23.72 2.35 -5.81
C PRO A 54 -22.89 3.56 -5.35
N GLU A 55 -21.68 3.33 -4.84
CA GLU A 55 -20.78 4.37 -4.35
C GLU A 55 -20.27 5.34 -5.43
N ILE A 56 -20.40 4.99 -6.71
CA ILE A 56 -20.07 5.86 -7.84
C ILE A 56 -21.31 6.59 -8.34
N ILE A 57 -22.44 5.89 -8.44
CA ILE A 57 -23.66 6.45 -9.02
C ILE A 57 -24.36 7.44 -8.09
N SER A 58 -24.26 7.26 -6.76
CA SER A 58 -24.83 8.21 -5.80
C SER A 58 -24.20 9.60 -5.90
N LEU A 59 -23.03 9.74 -6.54
CA LEU A 59 -22.39 11.03 -6.77
C LEU A 59 -23.22 11.94 -7.67
N SER A 60 -24.06 11.40 -8.56
CA SER A 60 -24.94 12.25 -9.37
C SER A 60 -26.04 12.95 -8.59
N GLU A 61 -26.31 12.52 -7.37
CA GLU A 61 -27.26 13.17 -6.46
C GLU A 61 -26.56 14.22 -5.58
N GLN A 62 -25.25 14.11 -5.41
CA GLN A 62 -24.46 14.90 -4.46
C GLN A 62 -23.65 16.02 -5.13
N LEU A 63 -23.32 15.86 -6.41
CA LEU A 63 -22.40 16.71 -7.14
C LEU A 63 -23.01 17.21 -8.44
N THR A 64 -22.67 18.44 -8.80
CA THR A 64 -23.06 19.05 -10.08
C THR A 64 -21.82 19.17 -10.96
N PRO A 65 -21.75 18.47 -12.10
CA PRO A 65 -20.63 18.62 -13.01
C PRO A 65 -20.68 19.97 -13.75
N PRO A 66 -19.53 20.48 -14.24
CA PRO A 66 -19.48 21.78 -14.92
C PRO A 66 -20.18 21.78 -16.29
N SER A 67 -20.41 20.60 -16.87
CA SER A 67 -21.16 20.45 -18.12
C SER A 67 -21.76 19.05 -18.19
N LEU A 68 -22.83 18.90 -18.97
CA LEU A 68 -23.41 17.60 -19.33
C LEU A 68 -23.69 17.55 -20.84
N PRO A 69 -23.63 16.37 -21.48
CA PRO A 69 -23.21 15.10 -20.90
C PRO A 69 -21.69 15.01 -20.70
N ILE A 70 -21.22 14.18 -19.77
CA ILE A 70 -19.81 13.81 -19.63
C ILE A 70 -19.65 12.33 -19.96
N THR A 71 -18.63 12.00 -20.76
CA THR A 71 -18.25 10.63 -21.06
C THR A 71 -16.75 10.45 -20.83
N LEU A 72 -16.40 9.56 -19.90
CA LEU A 72 -15.04 9.29 -19.48
C LEU A 72 -14.66 7.84 -19.79
N ASP A 73 -13.43 7.65 -20.27
CA ASP A 73 -12.80 6.32 -20.33
C ASP A 73 -11.91 6.16 -19.10
N GLY A 74 -12.11 5.06 -18.39
CA GLY A 74 -11.46 4.83 -17.11
C GLY A 74 -11.52 3.37 -16.68
N GLU A 75 -11.05 3.14 -15.46
CA GLU A 75 -11.09 1.83 -14.81
C GLU A 75 -11.77 1.95 -13.44
N LEU A 76 -12.70 1.05 -13.15
CA LEU A 76 -13.14 0.81 -11.78
C LEU A 76 -12.08 -0.01 -11.08
N VAL A 77 -11.66 0.45 -9.90
CA VAL A 77 -10.63 -0.18 -9.08
C VAL A 77 -11.03 -0.18 -7.61
N ILE A 78 -10.49 -1.13 -6.86
CA ILE A 78 -10.44 -1.07 -5.40
C ILE A 78 -8.97 -0.85 -5.05
N LEU A 79 -8.62 0.27 -4.41
CA LEU A 79 -7.22 0.65 -4.21
C LEU A 79 -6.63 0.04 -2.94
N ASN A 80 -5.52 -0.69 -3.06
CA ASN A 80 -4.65 -1.02 -1.92
C ASN A 80 -3.83 0.21 -1.52
N THR A 81 -3.31 0.92 -2.52
CA THR A 81 -2.60 2.20 -2.39
C THR A 81 -3.08 3.12 -3.52
N PRO A 82 -2.77 4.42 -3.52
CA PRO A 82 -3.08 5.31 -4.64
C PRO A 82 -2.55 4.83 -6.00
N PHE A 83 -1.59 3.90 -6.04
CA PHE A 83 -0.94 3.43 -7.26
C PHE A 83 -1.05 1.91 -7.49
N GLN A 84 -1.84 1.20 -6.68
CA GLN A 84 -2.04 -0.24 -6.79
C GLN A 84 -3.50 -0.62 -6.58
N ALA A 85 -4.09 -1.30 -7.57
CA ALA A 85 -5.43 -1.87 -7.49
C ALA A 85 -5.42 -3.31 -6.94
N ASN A 86 -6.48 -3.67 -6.21
CA ASN A 86 -6.80 -5.00 -5.73
C ASN A 86 -7.82 -5.66 -6.66
N PHE A 87 -7.32 -6.34 -7.69
CA PHE A 87 -8.16 -6.98 -8.68
C PHE A 87 -9.01 -8.12 -8.10
N SER A 88 -8.48 -8.90 -7.15
CA SER A 88 -9.19 -10.02 -6.54
C SER A 88 -10.46 -9.55 -5.82
N LEU A 89 -10.37 -8.50 -5.01
CA LEU A 89 -11.54 -7.89 -4.36
C LEU A 89 -12.52 -7.30 -5.39
N LEU A 90 -12.01 -6.64 -6.44
CA LEU A 90 -12.85 -6.08 -7.50
C LEU A 90 -13.60 -7.20 -8.26
N GLN A 91 -12.94 -8.33 -8.52
CA GLN A 91 -13.54 -9.48 -9.17
C GLN A 91 -14.66 -10.08 -8.32
N GLN A 92 -14.43 -10.22 -7.02
CA GLN A 92 -15.48 -10.63 -6.07
C GLN A 92 -16.66 -9.65 -6.09
N ARG A 93 -16.39 -8.33 -6.02
CA ARG A 93 -17.42 -7.28 -6.11
C ARG A 93 -18.24 -7.36 -7.40
N GLY A 94 -17.59 -7.55 -8.54
CA GLY A 94 -18.24 -7.71 -9.84
C GLY A 94 -19.17 -8.94 -9.94
N ARG A 95 -18.97 -9.95 -9.10
CA ARG A 95 -19.79 -11.19 -9.08
C ARG A 95 -21.00 -11.09 -8.14
N LEU A 96 -21.08 -10.07 -7.28
CA LEU A 96 -22.23 -9.88 -6.38
C LEU A 96 -23.52 -9.56 -7.16
N ARG A 97 -24.65 -9.97 -6.57
CA ARG A 97 -26.01 -9.78 -7.11
C ARG A 97 -27.02 -9.27 -6.08
N SER A 98 -26.83 -9.62 -4.80
CA SER A 98 -27.67 -9.13 -3.70
C SER A 98 -27.35 -7.66 -3.43
N SER A 99 -28.38 -6.81 -3.45
CA SER A 99 -28.30 -5.38 -3.10
C SER A 99 -27.67 -5.17 -1.72
N ASP A 100 -28.08 -5.94 -0.71
CA ASP A 100 -27.56 -5.83 0.66
C ASP A 100 -26.07 -6.10 0.72
N LYS A 101 -25.60 -7.16 0.04
CA LYS A 101 -24.16 -7.46 -0.05
C LYS A 101 -23.43 -6.36 -0.82
N ILE A 102 -23.99 -5.88 -1.92
CA ILE A 102 -23.40 -4.80 -2.72
C ILE A 102 -23.20 -3.55 -1.86
N ASN A 103 -24.24 -3.10 -1.15
CA ASN A 103 -24.18 -1.94 -0.26
C ASN A 103 -23.20 -2.16 0.89
N TYR A 104 -23.22 -3.34 1.53
CA TYR A 104 -22.30 -3.68 2.61
C TYR A 104 -20.83 -3.52 2.19
N TYR A 105 -20.46 -4.07 1.03
CA TYR A 105 -19.08 -3.96 0.54
C TYR A 105 -18.77 -2.57 -0.05
N ALA A 106 -19.75 -1.87 -0.62
CA ALA A 106 -19.61 -0.49 -1.10
C ALA A 106 -19.20 0.45 0.04
N THR A 107 -19.79 0.31 1.24
CA THR A 107 -19.42 1.11 2.40
C THR A 107 -18.07 0.72 2.97
N ARG A 108 -17.77 -0.58 3.05
CA ARG A 108 -16.56 -1.09 3.72
C ARG A 108 -15.29 -0.95 2.88
N ARG A 109 -15.38 -1.22 1.59
CA ARG A 109 -14.25 -1.19 0.65
C ARG A 109 -14.72 -0.62 -0.70
N PRO A 110 -15.05 0.69 -0.75
CA PRO A 110 -15.61 1.33 -1.93
C PRO A 110 -14.67 1.25 -3.13
N ALA A 111 -15.26 1.07 -4.31
CA ALA A 111 -14.55 1.27 -5.56
C ALA A 111 -14.29 2.76 -5.81
N THR A 112 -13.29 3.02 -6.66
CA THR A 112 -12.99 4.34 -7.23
C THR A 112 -12.96 4.21 -8.74
N PHE A 113 -13.53 5.17 -9.45
CA PHE A 113 -13.38 5.29 -10.90
C PHE A 113 -12.14 6.13 -11.21
N MET A 114 -11.13 5.49 -11.79
CA MET A 114 -9.89 6.13 -12.24
C MET A 114 -10.03 6.52 -13.71
N ALA A 115 -10.41 7.76 -13.96
CA ALA A 115 -10.56 8.33 -15.29
C ALA A 115 -9.18 8.62 -15.90
N PHE A 116 -8.93 8.19 -17.14
CA PHE A 116 -7.69 8.51 -17.84
C PHE A 116 -7.89 9.27 -19.16
N ASP A 117 -9.13 9.41 -19.63
CA ASP A 117 -9.44 10.24 -20.81
C ASP A 117 -10.86 10.81 -20.77
N PHE A 118 -11.04 12.00 -21.34
CA PHE A 118 -12.32 12.67 -21.55
C PHE A 118 -12.71 12.54 -23.03
N ILE A 119 -13.71 11.72 -23.34
CA ILE A 119 -13.95 11.25 -24.71
C ILE A 119 -15.11 11.92 -25.44
N ASN A 120 -15.73 12.95 -24.86
CA ASN A 120 -16.72 13.78 -25.57
C ASN A 120 -16.14 14.46 -26.83
N LYS A 121 -14.83 14.73 -26.85
CA LYS A 121 -14.13 15.39 -27.96
C LYS A 121 -12.99 14.50 -28.50
N PRO A 122 -13.30 13.34 -29.11
CA PRO A 122 -12.29 12.34 -29.45
C PRO A 122 -11.25 12.82 -30.48
N ASN A 123 -11.59 13.84 -31.26
CA ASN A 123 -10.73 14.44 -32.28
C ASN A 123 -9.67 15.42 -31.73
N GLU A 124 -9.82 15.91 -30.49
CA GLU A 124 -8.81 16.73 -29.83
C GLU A 124 -7.56 15.92 -29.50
N THR A 125 -6.45 16.58 -29.18
CA THR A 125 -5.23 15.89 -28.73
C THR A 125 -5.37 15.40 -27.30
N TYR A 126 -4.66 14.33 -26.95
CA TYR A 126 -4.65 13.77 -25.60
C TYR A 126 -4.30 14.84 -24.55
N LYS A 127 -3.34 15.73 -24.85
CA LYS A 127 -3.01 16.85 -23.96
C LYS A 127 -4.22 17.72 -23.60
N LYS A 128 -5.05 18.09 -24.61
CA LYS A 128 -6.24 18.92 -24.38
C LYS A 128 -7.33 18.17 -23.62
N ARG A 129 -7.62 16.93 -24.01
CA ARG A 129 -8.61 16.08 -23.32
C ARG A 129 -8.20 15.81 -21.86
N LYS A 130 -6.91 15.61 -21.61
CA LYS A 130 -6.38 15.41 -20.25
C LYS A 130 -6.53 16.65 -19.38
N GLN A 131 -6.31 17.84 -19.95
CA GLN A 131 -6.53 19.09 -19.23
C GLN A 131 -8.01 19.29 -18.86
N GLN A 132 -8.92 19.08 -19.82
CA GLN A 132 -10.38 19.12 -19.56
C GLN A 132 -10.79 18.10 -18.49
N LEU A 133 -10.24 16.88 -18.56
CA LEU A 133 -10.48 15.87 -17.53
C LEU A 133 -10.07 16.37 -16.14
N LYS A 134 -8.87 16.96 -16.00
CA LYS A 134 -8.41 17.49 -14.71
C LYS A 134 -9.33 18.57 -14.16
N GLU A 135 -9.76 19.50 -15.01
CA GLU A 135 -10.68 20.58 -14.64
C GLU A 135 -12.03 20.03 -14.15
N ILE A 136 -12.60 19.05 -14.86
CA ILE A 136 -13.85 18.38 -14.46
C ILE A 136 -13.69 17.67 -13.12
N ILE A 137 -12.65 16.85 -12.96
CA ILE A 137 -12.46 16.07 -11.72
C ILE A 137 -12.14 16.97 -10.53
N HIS A 138 -11.36 18.04 -10.72
CA HIS A 138 -11.09 19.00 -9.66
C HIS A 138 -12.36 19.73 -9.20
N HIS A 139 -13.27 20.06 -10.13
CA HIS A 139 -14.57 20.65 -9.78
C HIS A 139 -15.46 19.69 -8.99
N LEU A 140 -15.41 18.38 -9.28
CA LEU A 140 -16.20 17.37 -8.58
C LEU A 140 -15.70 17.09 -7.16
N ASP A 141 -14.42 17.32 -6.88
CA ASP A 141 -13.76 17.14 -5.57
C ASP A 141 -14.20 15.87 -4.82
N SER A 142 -14.11 14.72 -5.50
CA SER A 142 -14.57 13.45 -4.95
C SER A 142 -13.45 12.41 -4.90
N PRO A 143 -13.27 11.68 -3.79
CA PRO A 143 -12.32 10.57 -3.72
C PRO A 143 -12.80 9.35 -4.55
N ARG A 144 -14.04 9.35 -5.03
CA ARG A 144 -14.66 8.23 -5.75
C ARG A 144 -14.55 8.33 -7.26
N ILE A 145 -14.36 9.54 -7.80
CA ILE A 145 -14.04 9.76 -9.22
C ILE A 145 -12.75 10.57 -9.26
N GLN A 146 -11.65 9.93 -9.62
CA GLN A 146 -10.33 10.54 -9.70
C GLN A 146 -9.80 10.47 -11.12
N TYR A 147 -8.84 11.34 -11.47
CA TYR A 147 -8.10 11.19 -12.72
C TYR A 147 -6.76 10.51 -12.46
N VAL A 148 -6.28 9.73 -13.43
CA VAL A 148 -4.95 9.13 -13.36
C VAL A 148 -3.90 10.23 -13.57
N GLN A 149 -3.03 10.47 -12.60
CA GLN A 149 -1.97 11.48 -12.72
C GLN A 149 -1.03 11.16 -13.90
N GLU A 150 -0.61 12.20 -14.63
CA GLU A 150 0.40 12.08 -15.68
C GLU A 150 1.79 12.48 -15.17
N TYR A 151 2.80 11.75 -15.62
CA TYR A 151 4.21 11.95 -15.31
C TYR A 151 4.99 12.26 -16.60
N LYS A 152 5.98 13.14 -16.49
CA LYS A 152 6.90 13.47 -17.60
C LYS A 152 8.12 12.56 -17.60
N GLU A 153 8.67 12.30 -16.43
CA GLU A 153 9.89 11.50 -16.27
C GLU A 153 9.54 10.02 -16.03
N ILE A 154 10.23 9.13 -16.75
CA ILE A 154 10.02 7.68 -16.64
C ILE A 154 10.46 7.18 -15.26
N ASN A 155 11.56 7.71 -14.73
CA ASN A 155 12.15 7.21 -13.49
C ASN A 155 11.23 7.47 -12.29
N ASP A 156 10.56 8.63 -12.25
CA ASP A 156 9.59 8.97 -11.21
C ASP A 156 8.48 7.92 -11.13
N ILE A 157 7.84 7.63 -12.27
CA ILE A 157 6.73 6.69 -12.30
C ILE A 157 7.18 5.23 -12.13
N LYS A 158 8.37 4.86 -12.64
CA LYS A 158 8.93 3.51 -12.41
C LYS A 158 9.17 3.28 -10.93
N SER A 159 9.78 4.24 -10.23
CA SER A 159 10.01 4.16 -8.78
C SER A 159 8.70 4.03 -8.00
N ILE A 160 7.67 4.79 -8.38
CA ILE A 160 6.33 4.70 -7.77
C ILE A 160 5.71 3.32 -8.02
N VAL A 161 5.65 2.85 -9.26
CA VAL A 161 5.07 1.55 -9.61
C VAL A 161 5.80 0.42 -8.91
N PHE A 162 7.13 0.47 -8.87
CA PHE A 162 7.92 -0.54 -8.18
C PHE A 162 7.66 -0.51 -6.68
N THR A 163 7.79 0.65 -6.03
CA THR A 163 7.55 0.82 -4.59
C THR A 163 6.17 0.30 -4.19
N HIS A 164 5.13 0.72 -4.91
CA HIS A 164 3.74 0.38 -4.64
C HIS A 164 3.29 -1.01 -5.13
N LEU A 165 4.19 -1.81 -5.72
CA LEU A 165 3.83 -3.09 -6.33
C LEU A 165 2.70 -2.93 -7.37
N GLY A 166 2.68 -1.79 -8.05
CA GLY A 166 1.71 -1.43 -9.08
C GLY A 166 1.81 -2.35 -10.30
N GLU A 167 0.73 -2.43 -11.08
CA GLU A 167 0.63 -3.38 -12.20
C GLU A 167 1.55 -3.02 -13.38
N GLY A 168 1.72 -1.72 -13.65
CA GLY A 168 2.51 -1.27 -14.79
C GLY A 168 2.31 0.20 -15.12
N ILE A 169 2.67 0.56 -16.34
CA ILE A 169 2.69 1.92 -16.85
C ILE A 169 2.01 1.98 -18.21
N ILE A 170 1.20 3.01 -18.44
CA ILE A 170 0.70 3.38 -19.76
C ILE A 170 1.45 4.61 -20.27
N ALA A 171 2.10 4.48 -21.43
CA ALA A 171 2.72 5.59 -22.13
C ALA A 171 1.80 6.10 -23.24
N LYS A 172 1.51 7.40 -23.27
CA LYS A 172 0.63 8.05 -24.24
C LYS A 172 1.36 9.18 -24.96
N THR A 173 1.21 9.28 -26.27
CA THR A 173 1.70 10.47 -27.00
C THR A 173 0.75 11.64 -26.81
N THR A 174 1.31 12.82 -26.52
CA THR A 174 0.56 14.06 -26.24
C THR A 174 -0.40 14.48 -27.37
N ASN A 175 -0.02 14.20 -28.61
CA ASN A 175 -0.77 14.58 -29.82
C ASN A 175 -1.75 13.48 -30.30
N SER A 176 -1.89 12.37 -29.57
CA SER A 176 -2.80 11.29 -29.97
C SER A 176 -4.27 11.70 -29.90
N LYS A 177 -5.05 11.30 -30.90
CA LYS A 177 -6.52 11.35 -30.89
C LYS A 177 -7.08 10.08 -30.26
N TYR A 178 -8.32 10.13 -29.79
CA TYR A 178 -9.03 8.95 -29.32
C TYR A 178 -9.69 8.23 -30.50
N THR A 179 -9.30 6.99 -30.77
CA THR A 179 -9.87 6.18 -31.86
C THR A 179 -10.57 4.95 -31.31
N PRO A 180 -11.92 5.00 -31.14
CA PRO A 180 -12.70 3.90 -30.58
C PRO A 180 -12.45 2.57 -31.29
N GLY A 181 -12.39 1.47 -30.52
CA GLY A 181 -12.22 0.09 -31.02
C GLY A 181 -10.87 -0.24 -31.67
N LYS A 182 -10.04 0.76 -32.02
CA LYS A 182 -8.77 0.55 -32.73
C LYS A 182 -7.61 0.34 -31.78
N ARG A 183 -6.68 -0.55 -32.17
CA ARG A 183 -5.37 -0.69 -31.52
C ARG A 183 -4.40 0.33 -32.11
N VAL A 184 -3.73 1.08 -31.23
CA VAL A 184 -2.81 2.15 -31.64
C VAL A 184 -1.45 2.01 -30.96
N ARG A 185 -0.39 2.49 -31.63
CA ARG A 185 0.96 2.57 -31.06
C ARG A 185 1.22 3.88 -30.31
N SER A 186 0.29 4.83 -30.36
CA SER A 186 0.35 6.05 -29.57
C SER A 186 0.06 5.82 -28.09
N TRP A 187 -0.54 4.68 -27.73
CA TRP A 187 -0.85 4.27 -26.37
C TRP A 187 -0.25 2.88 -26.13
N ILE A 188 0.80 2.85 -25.33
CA ILE A 188 1.61 1.67 -25.07
C ILE A 188 1.42 1.24 -23.62
N LYS A 189 1.23 -0.04 -23.37
CA LYS A 189 1.22 -0.63 -22.03
C LYS A 189 2.53 -1.36 -21.76
N TYR A 190 3.11 -1.08 -20.61
CA TYR A 190 4.24 -1.76 -20.01
C TYR A 190 3.77 -2.38 -18.69
N LYS A 191 4.26 -3.58 -18.37
CA LYS A 191 3.85 -4.32 -17.16
C LYS A 191 5.02 -4.46 -16.22
N ASN A 192 4.73 -4.36 -14.93
CA ASN A 192 5.67 -4.64 -13.86
C ASN A 192 5.57 -6.14 -13.52
N TRP A 193 6.29 -6.96 -14.30
CA TRP A 193 6.25 -8.40 -14.18
C TRP A 193 6.94 -8.90 -12.91
N ARG A 194 6.34 -9.88 -12.26
CA ARG A 194 6.99 -10.79 -11.30
C ARG A 194 7.47 -12.00 -12.05
N SER A 195 8.63 -12.54 -11.69
CA SER A 195 9.12 -13.81 -12.22
C SER A 195 9.10 -14.81 -11.08
N VAL A 196 8.31 -15.87 -11.21
CA VAL A 196 8.23 -16.95 -10.21
C VAL A 196 8.87 -18.21 -10.75
N SER A 197 9.66 -18.86 -9.92
CA SER A 197 10.30 -20.14 -10.25
C SER A 197 9.44 -21.31 -9.78
N GLY A 198 9.39 -22.38 -10.56
CA GLY A 198 8.72 -23.63 -10.20
C GLY A 198 9.01 -24.73 -11.20
N PHE A 199 8.51 -25.93 -10.95
CA PHE A 199 8.69 -27.08 -11.84
C PHE A 199 7.40 -27.53 -12.48
N LEU A 200 7.51 -28.11 -13.68
CA LEU A 200 6.37 -28.57 -14.47
C LEU A 200 5.96 -29.99 -14.10
N THR A 201 4.67 -30.18 -13.82
CA THR A 201 4.12 -31.48 -13.39
C THR A 201 3.06 -32.04 -14.31
N SER A 202 2.33 -31.18 -15.03
CA SER A 202 1.32 -31.66 -15.98
C SER A 202 1.18 -30.80 -17.21
N PHE A 203 0.75 -31.44 -18.30
CA PHE A 203 0.44 -30.81 -19.58
C PHE A 203 -0.86 -31.37 -20.15
N ASN A 204 -1.80 -30.49 -20.47
CA ASN A 204 -3.07 -30.85 -21.09
C ASN A 204 -3.09 -30.42 -22.58
N PRO A 205 -2.96 -31.36 -23.53
CA PRO A 205 -2.95 -31.06 -24.96
C PRO A 205 -4.28 -30.52 -25.52
N GLN A 206 -5.41 -30.68 -24.83
CA GLN A 206 -6.71 -30.18 -25.33
C GLN A 206 -6.85 -28.66 -25.21
N ASN A 207 -6.27 -28.08 -24.16
CA ASN A 207 -6.35 -26.64 -23.88
C ASN A 207 -4.96 -25.97 -23.86
N SER A 208 -3.90 -26.75 -24.09
CA SER A 208 -2.50 -26.32 -24.15
C SER A 208 -1.92 -25.79 -22.83
N TYR A 209 -2.54 -26.08 -21.69
CA TYR A 209 -2.03 -25.61 -20.40
C TYR A 209 -0.99 -26.54 -19.80
N TYR A 210 0.04 -25.92 -19.24
CA TYR A 210 1.02 -26.53 -18.34
C TYR A 210 0.70 -26.14 -16.90
N GLN A 211 0.90 -27.07 -15.98
CA GLN A 211 0.86 -26.85 -14.54
C GLN A 211 2.28 -26.60 -14.02
N ILE A 212 2.43 -25.57 -13.20
CA ILE A 212 3.63 -25.27 -12.43
C ILE A 212 3.34 -25.48 -10.95
N GLU A 213 4.24 -26.19 -10.28
CA GLU A 213 4.20 -26.51 -8.85
C GLU A 213 5.51 -26.09 -8.17
N GLY A 214 5.44 -25.99 -6.84
CA GLY A 214 6.58 -25.84 -5.95
C GLY A 214 6.51 -26.87 -4.82
N VAL A 215 7.49 -26.87 -3.93
CA VAL A 215 7.52 -27.75 -2.75
C VAL A 215 7.30 -26.99 -1.44
N ASP A 216 6.59 -27.62 -0.51
CA ASP A 216 6.42 -27.21 0.89
C ASP A 216 6.78 -28.41 1.78
N GLY A 217 8.06 -28.49 2.16
CA GLY A 217 8.62 -29.73 2.72
C GLY A 217 8.65 -30.85 1.68
N GLU A 218 7.96 -31.96 1.96
CA GLU A 218 7.85 -33.11 1.04
C GLU A 218 6.61 -33.02 0.13
N GLU A 219 5.70 -32.08 0.38
CA GLU A 219 4.46 -31.94 -0.39
C GLU A 219 4.63 -30.98 -1.57
N HIS A 220 4.00 -31.30 -2.70
CA HIS A 220 3.89 -30.36 -3.80
C HIS A 220 2.68 -29.44 -3.61
N PHE A 221 2.81 -28.18 -4.04
CA PHE A 221 1.69 -27.26 -4.08
C PHE A 221 1.58 -26.58 -5.45
N PRO A 222 0.35 -26.31 -5.93
CA PRO A 222 0.15 -25.62 -7.20
C PRO A 222 0.53 -24.14 -7.09
N ILE A 223 1.41 -23.68 -7.98
CA ILE A 223 1.68 -22.25 -8.20
C ILE A 223 0.67 -21.69 -9.19
N GLY A 224 0.40 -22.42 -10.27
CA GLY A 224 -0.67 -22.12 -11.22
C GLY A 224 -0.54 -22.81 -12.56
N THR A 225 -1.18 -22.24 -13.59
CA THR A 225 -1.15 -22.77 -14.95
C THR A 225 -0.81 -21.71 -15.98
N PHE A 226 -0.17 -22.10 -17.07
CA PHE A 226 0.18 -21.18 -18.15
C PHE A 226 0.20 -21.88 -19.52
N LYS A 227 0.07 -21.11 -20.59
CA LYS A 227 0.07 -21.61 -21.99
C LYS A 227 0.65 -20.63 -23.02
N HIS A 228 1.11 -19.47 -22.56
CA HIS A 228 1.60 -18.38 -23.39
C HIS A 228 3.05 -18.09 -23.03
N GLY A 229 3.78 -17.38 -23.89
CA GLY A 229 5.15 -16.93 -23.65
C GLY A 229 6.22 -17.75 -24.37
N PHE A 230 5.90 -18.97 -24.79
CA PHE A 230 6.81 -19.80 -25.59
C PHE A 230 6.99 -19.25 -27.00
N ASP A 231 8.19 -19.44 -27.56
CA ASP A 231 8.34 -19.53 -29.00
C ASP A 231 7.83 -20.88 -29.54
N LYS A 232 7.74 -21.01 -30.87
CA LYS A 232 7.18 -22.21 -31.51
C LYS A 232 8.06 -23.45 -31.30
N GLU A 233 9.37 -23.28 -31.21
CA GLU A 233 10.34 -24.38 -31.09
C GLU A 233 10.39 -24.91 -29.65
N GLU A 234 10.42 -24.01 -28.67
CA GLU A 234 10.32 -24.31 -27.24
C GLU A 234 9.02 -25.07 -26.93
N GLU A 235 7.88 -24.56 -27.43
CA GLU A 235 6.59 -25.20 -27.20
C GLU A 235 6.55 -26.61 -27.77
N GLN A 236 7.06 -26.80 -28.99
CA GLN A 236 7.07 -28.10 -29.64
C GLN A 236 8.01 -29.09 -28.95
N THR A 237 9.17 -28.61 -28.49
CA THR A 237 10.15 -29.40 -27.75
C THR A 237 9.56 -29.88 -26.43
N LEU A 238 8.95 -28.98 -25.66
CA LEU A 238 8.34 -29.30 -24.37
C LEU A 238 7.16 -30.27 -24.53
N ARG A 239 6.28 -30.05 -25.52
CA ARG A 239 5.19 -30.99 -25.85
C ARG A 239 5.72 -32.40 -26.16
N THR A 240 6.83 -32.49 -26.88
CA THR A 240 7.46 -33.76 -27.25
C THR A 240 8.04 -34.43 -26.02
N PHE A 241 8.72 -33.67 -25.16
CA PHE A 241 9.26 -34.16 -23.90
C PHE A 241 8.17 -34.75 -22.99
N PHE A 242 7.06 -34.05 -22.77
CA PHE A 242 5.92 -34.57 -22.00
C PHE A 242 5.34 -35.87 -22.56
N LYS A 243 5.30 -36.03 -23.89
CA LYS A 243 4.82 -37.26 -24.54
C LYS A 243 5.80 -38.43 -24.43
N GLN A 244 7.10 -38.15 -24.39
CA GLN A 244 8.15 -39.17 -24.34
C GLN A 244 8.49 -39.63 -22.92
N LYS A 245 8.50 -38.69 -21.97
CA LYS A 245 8.93 -38.93 -20.58
C LYS A 245 7.78 -38.94 -19.59
N GLY A 246 6.63 -38.33 -19.93
CA GLY A 246 5.47 -38.29 -19.06
C GLY A 246 4.59 -39.54 -19.14
N ILE A 247 3.79 -39.76 -18.09
CA ILE A 247 2.78 -40.79 -18.00
C ILE A 247 1.42 -40.17 -18.35
N LYS A 248 0.71 -40.76 -19.31
CA LYS A 248 -0.62 -40.29 -19.69
C LYS A 248 -1.64 -40.66 -18.61
N LYS A 249 -2.28 -39.65 -17.96
CA LYS A 249 -3.40 -39.84 -17.03
C LYS A 249 -4.62 -39.08 -17.55
N GLY A 250 -5.62 -39.83 -18.01
CA GLY A 250 -6.83 -39.27 -18.63
C GLY A 250 -6.49 -38.43 -19.87
N LYS A 251 -6.77 -37.12 -19.80
CA LYS A 251 -6.54 -36.16 -20.88
C LYS A 251 -5.20 -35.42 -20.78
N SER A 252 -4.44 -35.63 -19.71
CA SER A 252 -3.18 -34.92 -19.43
C SER A 252 -1.99 -35.87 -19.43
N TRP A 253 -0.81 -35.32 -19.68
CA TRP A 253 0.48 -35.96 -19.45
C TRP A 253 1.01 -35.48 -18.11
N ILE A 254 1.41 -36.41 -17.25
CA ILE A 254 2.00 -36.13 -15.95
C ILE A 254 3.49 -36.41 -16.03
N LEU A 255 4.30 -35.49 -15.53
CA LEU A 255 5.75 -35.56 -15.55
C LEU A 255 6.27 -35.52 -14.11
N GLU A 256 7.25 -36.37 -13.81
CA GLU A 256 7.98 -36.27 -12.54
C GLU A 256 8.73 -34.93 -12.47
N PRO A 257 8.84 -34.29 -11.28
CA PRO A 257 9.54 -33.02 -11.13
C PRO A 257 10.95 -33.08 -11.73
N SER A 258 11.14 -32.40 -12.86
CA SER A 258 12.39 -32.49 -13.63
C SER A 258 12.69 -31.28 -14.50
N VAL A 259 11.69 -30.42 -14.75
CA VAL A 259 11.83 -29.25 -15.61
C VAL A 259 11.44 -28.01 -14.82
N CYS A 260 12.44 -27.28 -14.34
CA CYS A 260 12.26 -25.99 -13.69
C CYS A 260 12.14 -24.86 -14.72
N VAL A 261 11.26 -23.90 -14.45
CA VAL A 261 10.98 -22.76 -15.31
C VAL A 261 10.75 -21.49 -14.49
N ASP A 262 11.04 -20.35 -15.11
CA ASP A 262 10.55 -19.06 -14.67
C ASP A 262 9.27 -18.71 -15.44
N VAL A 263 8.25 -18.25 -14.73
CA VAL A 263 6.98 -17.76 -15.30
C VAL A 263 6.78 -16.32 -14.86
N HIS A 264 6.62 -15.43 -15.85
CA HIS A 264 6.17 -14.08 -15.60
C HIS A 264 4.70 -14.04 -15.22
N CYS A 265 4.34 -13.33 -14.15
CA CYS A 265 2.96 -13.11 -13.75
C CYS A 265 2.79 -11.72 -13.13
N LEU A 266 1.55 -11.24 -13.05
CA LEU A 266 1.23 -10.03 -12.29
C LEU A 266 0.98 -10.36 -10.81
N HIS A 267 0.53 -11.56 -10.51
CA HIS A 267 0.26 -12.07 -9.17
C HIS A 267 0.15 -13.59 -9.23
N ALA A 268 0.41 -14.27 -8.12
CA ALA A 268 0.14 -15.68 -7.93
C ALA A 268 -0.36 -15.92 -6.50
N ASP A 269 -1.51 -16.57 -6.36
CA ASP A 269 -2.07 -16.97 -5.07
C ASP A 269 -3.02 -18.16 -5.25
N GLN A 270 -3.07 -19.05 -4.27
CA GLN A 270 -3.97 -20.22 -4.24
C GLN A 270 -4.00 -21.07 -5.52
N GLY A 271 -2.86 -21.24 -6.19
CA GLY A 271 -2.77 -22.01 -7.43
C GLY A 271 -3.33 -21.30 -8.66
N GLU A 272 -3.58 -20.00 -8.60
CA GLU A 272 -3.94 -19.17 -9.75
C GLU A 272 -2.87 -18.11 -10.00
N MET A 273 -2.52 -17.92 -11.28
CA MET A 273 -1.64 -16.84 -11.71
C MET A 273 -2.39 -15.83 -12.58
N ARG A 274 -2.08 -14.54 -12.39
CA ARG A 274 -2.64 -13.44 -13.18
C ARG A 274 -1.74 -13.16 -14.39
N GLU A 275 -2.30 -13.40 -15.58
CA GLU A 275 -1.66 -13.22 -16.89
C GLU A 275 -0.30 -13.93 -17.02
N PRO A 276 -0.22 -15.24 -16.72
CA PRO A 276 1.04 -15.96 -16.69
C PRO A 276 1.61 -16.16 -18.09
N MET A 277 2.92 -15.94 -18.21
CA MET A 277 3.68 -16.10 -19.44
C MET A 277 4.99 -16.82 -19.13
N PHE A 278 5.28 -17.88 -19.88
CA PHE A 278 6.61 -18.50 -19.87
C PHE A 278 7.68 -17.42 -20.06
N SER A 279 8.74 -17.49 -19.26
CA SER A 279 9.90 -16.60 -19.35
C SER A 279 11.12 -17.35 -19.87
N ARG A 280 11.54 -18.41 -19.15
CA ARG A 280 12.70 -19.23 -19.52
C ARG A 280 12.73 -20.57 -18.78
N PHE A 281 13.53 -21.51 -19.29
CA PHE A 281 13.92 -22.71 -18.54
C PHE A 281 15.01 -22.38 -17.52
N ARG A 282 15.00 -23.08 -16.38
CA ARG A 282 15.95 -22.93 -15.27
C ARG A 282 16.72 -24.22 -15.06
N PHE A 283 17.71 -24.47 -15.91
CA PHE A 283 18.59 -25.64 -15.82
C PHE A 283 19.55 -25.57 -14.63
N ASP A 284 19.64 -24.41 -13.99
CA ASP A 284 20.41 -24.12 -12.79
C ASP A 284 19.65 -24.44 -11.48
N LEU A 285 18.33 -24.72 -11.55
CA LEU A 285 17.52 -25.02 -10.38
C LEU A 285 17.07 -26.48 -10.35
N SER A 286 17.12 -27.08 -9.17
CA SER A 286 16.43 -28.33 -8.86
C SER A 286 14.97 -28.07 -8.40
N PRO A 287 14.06 -29.03 -8.57
CA PRO A 287 12.68 -28.92 -8.08
C PRO A 287 12.58 -28.62 -6.58
N GLU A 288 13.50 -29.17 -5.77
CA GLU A 288 13.54 -29.02 -4.31
C GLU A 288 13.86 -27.58 -3.87
N GLU A 289 14.54 -26.80 -4.73
CA GLU A 289 14.81 -25.38 -4.51
C GLU A 289 13.61 -24.48 -4.84
N CYS A 290 12.59 -24.99 -5.54
CA CYS A 290 11.38 -24.25 -5.86
C CYS A 290 10.39 -24.23 -4.67
N THR A 291 10.86 -23.71 -3.53
CA THR A 291 10.11 -23.74 -2.28
C THR A 291 8.99 -22.70 -2.22
N LYS A 292 8.06 -22.88 -1.28
CA LYS A 292 7.02 -21.89 -0.97
C LYS A 292 7.58 -20.54 -0.54
N ASP A 293 8.69 -20.53 0.19
CA ASP A 293 9.36 -19.31 0.63
C ASP A 293 10.04 -18.62 -0.55
N LYS A 294 10.67 -19.39 -1.45
CA LYS A 294 11.16 -18.88 -2.74
C LYS A 294 10.04 -18.22 -3.56
N LEU A 295 8.84 -18.82 -3.62
CA LEU A 295 7.71 -18.20 -4.30
C LEU A 295 7.33 -16.86 -3.67
N LYS A 296 7.25 -16.76 -2.33
CA LYS A 296 6.96 -15.50 -1.64
C LYS A 296 8.03 -14.46 -1.93
N TRP A 297 9.29 -14.86 -1.94
CA TRP A 297 10.42 -13.99 -2.26
C TRP A 297 10.35 -13.48 -3.70
N ASP A 298 10.19 -14.38 -4.67
CA ASP A 298 10.07 -14.09 -6.10
C ASP A 298 8.89 -13.12 -6.38
N LEU A 299 7.75 -13.28 -5.68
CA LEU A 299 6.58 -12.41 -5.80
C LEU A 299 6.76 -11.03 -5.16
N SER A 300 7.74 -10.86 -4.27
CA SER A 300 7.94 -9.63 -3.51
C SER A 300 8.63 -8.52 -4.31
N LEU A 301 9.23 -8.82 -5.46
CA LEU A 301 9.93 -7.83 -6.30
C LEU A 301 10.94 -7.02 -5.50
N PHE A 302 11.95 -7.69 -4.94
CA PHE A 302 13.05 -7.02 -4.27
C PHE A 302 13.91 -6.24 -5.27
N PRO A 303 14.42 -5.04 -4.90
CA PRO A 303 15.35 -4.29 -5.74
C PRO A 303 16.67 -5.05 -5.89
N THR A 304 17.28 -4.95 -7.07
CA THR A 304 18.56 -5.60 -7.37
C THR A 304 19.76 -4.87 -6.77
N GLU A 305 19.58 -3.62 -6.35
CA GLU A 305 20.61 -2.75 -5.78
C GLU A 305 20.91 -3.07 -4.31
N VAL A 306 20.11 -3.93 -3.67
CA VAL A 306 20.28 -4.30 -2.26
C VAL A 306 20.68 -5.76 -2.16
N ASP A 307 21.88 -6.00 -1.63
CA ASP A 307 22.35 -7.35 -1.33
C ASP A 307 21.77 -7.85 -0.01
N PHE A 308 20.86 -8.82 -0.10
CA PHE A 308 20.25 -9.47 1.06
C PHE A 308 21.12 -10.64 1.52
N THR A 309 21.44 -10.69 2.82
CA THR A 309 22.33 -11.72 3.39
C THR A 309 21.71 -12.34 4.64
N HIS A 310 22.05 -13.60 4.93
CA HIS A 310 21.60 -14.33 6.13
C HIS A 310 20.06 -14.25 6.31
N THR A 311 19.31 -14.46 5.23
CA THR A 311 17.84 -14.33 5.23
C THR A 311 17.17 -15.38 6.13
N ASP A 312 17.82 -16.51 6.35
CA ASP A 312 17.46 -17.58 7.27
C ASP A 312 17.61 -17.22 8.76
N LYS A 313 18.33 -16.14 9.09
CA LYS A 313 18.55 -15.73 10.48
C LYS A 313 17.23 -15.47 11.20
N GLU A 314 17.03 -16.12 12.34
CA GLU A 314 15.87 -15.90 13.19
C GLU A 314 15.94 -14.53 13.91
N LEU A 315 14.93 -13.68 13.69
CA LEU A 315 14.84 -12.36 14.33
C LEU A 315 13.84 -12.35 15.50
N TRP A 316 12.78 -13.15 15.38
CA TRP A 316 11.78 -13.43 16.41
C TRP A 316 11.54 -14.94 16.48
N PRO A 317 11.00 -15.47 17.60
CA PRO A 317 10.54 -16.85 17.66
C PRO A 317 9.72 -17.26 16.44
N GLY A 318 10.25 -18.19 15.64
CA GLY A 318 9.64 -18.74 14.46
C GLY A 318 9.50 -17.76 13.28
N LYS A 319 10.28 -16.67 13.24
CA LYS A 319 10.28 -15.71 12.12
C LYS A 319 11.70 -15.31 11.76
N THR A 320 12.00 -15.44 10.49
CA THR A 320 13.32 -15.18 9.92
C THR A 320 13.44 -13.73 9.47
N LYS A 321 14.67 -13.35 9.10
CA LYS A 321 14.96 -12.10 8.43
C LYS A 321 14.27 -12.03 7.06
N GLU A 322 14.08 -13.15 6.38
CA GLU A 322 13.32 -13.23 5.14
C GLU A 322 11.88 -12.76 5.33
N ASP A 323 11.18 -13.31 6.34
CA ASP A 323 9.80 -12.95 6.68
C ASP A 323 9.68 -11.44 6.95
N TYR A 324 10.68 -10.90 7.66
CA TYR A 324 10.75 -9.47 7.96
C TYR A 324 10.97 -8.62 6.71
N LEU A 325 11.87 -9.02 5.82
CA LEU A 325 12.14 -8.29 4.58
C LEU A 325 10.94 -8.31 3.65
N ILE A 326 10.23 -9.44 3.55
CA ILE A 326 8.96 -9.57 2.83
C ILE A 326 7.91 -8.62 3.44
N TYR A 327 7.83 -8.56 4.77
CA TYR A 327 6.98 -7.60 5.46
C TYR A 327 7.31 -6.16 5.09
N LEU A 328 8.58 -5.74 5.21
CA LEU A 328 9.01 -4.40 4.85
C LEU A 328 8.69 -4.08 3.39
N ARG A 329 8.94 -5.03 2.48
CA ARG A 329 8.70 -4.85 1.05
C ARG A 329 7.23 -4.57 0.73
N ASN A 330 6.32 -5.28 1.39
CA ASN A 330 4.89 -5.13 1.20
C ASN A 330 4.32 -3.90 1.91
N ILE A 331 4.90 -3.50 3.05
CA ILE A 331 4.41 -2.38 3.86
C ILE A 331 5.04 -1.03 3.49
N ALA A 332 6.14 -1.04 2.74
CA ALA A 332 6.85 0.16 2.30
C ALA A 332 5.93 1.27 1.73
N PRO A 333 4.91 0.97 0.89
CA PRO A 333 3.99 1.98 0.37
C PRO A 333 3.21 2.76 1.44
N TYR A 334 3.04 2.15 2.61
CA TYR A 334 2.25 2.68 3.72
C TYR A 334 3.15 3.32 4.78
N LEU A 335 4.35 2.82 4.99
CA LEU A 335 5.30 3.33 5.99
C LEU A 335 6.15 4.48 5.44
N LEU A 336 6.69 4.36 4.23
CA LEU A 336 7.59 5.36 3.63
C LEU A 336 7.06 6.79 3.66
N PRO A 337 5.76 7.06 3.41
CA PRO A 337 5.21 8.41 3.49
C PRO A 337 5.46 9.13 4.83
N PHE A 338 5.60 8.39 5.94
CA PHE A 338 5.82 8.95 7.27
C PHE A 338 7.30 9.23 7.59
N ILE A 339 8.23 8.53 6.93
CA ILE A 339 9.67 8.60 7.24
C ILE A 339 10.49 9.38 6.20
N LYS A 340 9.97 9.52 4.97
CA LYS A 340 10.74 9.98 3.79
C LYS A 340 11.34 11.38 3.88
N GLU A 341 10.81 12.24 4.73
CA GLU A 341 11.25 13.62 4.91
C GLU A 341 11.85 13.88 6.30
N LYS A 342 12.16 12.82 7.08
CA LYS A 342 12.52 12.94 8.50
C LYS A 342 13.90 12.36 8.80
N LYS A 343 14.59 12.94 9.79
CA LYS A 343 15.81 12.37 10.40
C LYS A 343 15.40 11.19 11.29
N ILE A 344 15.56 9.96 10.79
CA ILE A 344 15.05 8.78 11.49
C ILE A 344 16.01 8.30 12.58
N THR A 345 15.45 7.74 13.65
CA THR A 345 16.19 6.98 14.66
C THR A 345 15.81 5.51 14.51
N LEU A 346 16.81 4.65 14.40
CA LEU A 346 16.63 3.21 14.26
C LEU A 346 16.94 2.52 15.59
N ILE A 347 16.19 1.46 15.90
CA ILE A 347 16.61 0.47 16.89
C ILE A 347 16.93 -0.82 16.15
N ARG A 348 18.20 -1.21 16.21
CA ARG A 348 18.72 -2.38 15.50
C ARG A 348 18.83 -3.57 16.42
N TYR A 349 18.44 -4.73 15.89
CA TYR A 349 18.54 -6.06 16.50
C TYR A 349 19.19 -7.01 15.49
N PRO A 350 20.50 -6.88 15.21
CA PRO A 350 21.16 -7.61 14.14
C PRO A 350 21.11 -9.14 14.30
N ASP A 351 21.00 -9.60 15.55
CA ASP A 351 20.98 -11.02 15.95
C ASP A 351 19.66 -11.44 16.63
N GLY A 352 18.59 -10.68 16.37
CA GLY A 352 17.25 -10.96 16.89
C GLY A 352 16.95 -10.35 18.25
N ILE A 353 15.67 -10.41 18.65
CA ILE A 353 15.12 -9.64 19.78
C ILE A 353 15.66 -10.02 21.17
N TYR A 354 16.25 -11.20 21.32
CA TYR A 354 16.82 -11.67 22.59
C TYR A 354 18.31 -11.35 22.75
N LYS A 355 18.92 -10.75 21.73
CA LYS A 355 20.32 -10.34 21.74
C LYS A 355 20.44 -8.83 21.95
N GLU A 356 21.68 -8.33 21.93
CA GLU A 356 21.95 -6.91 22.11
C GLU A 356 21.31 -6.08 21.00
N SER A 357 20.77 -4.92 21.42
CA SER A 357 20.16 -3.94 20.54
C SER A 357 20.80 -2.58 20.74
N PHE A 358 20.83 -1.75 19.71
CA PHE A 358 21.38 -0.40 19.82
C PHE A 358 20.58 0.62 19.01
N PHE A 359 20.66 1.88 19.45
CA PHE A 359 20.07 3.01 18.76
C PHE A 359 21.05 3.55 17.73
N GLN A 360 20.55 3.88 16.54
CA GLN A 360 21.35 4.50 15.48
C GLN A 360 20.63 5.70 14.89
N LYS A 361 21.30 6.86 14.92
CA LYS A 361 20.84 8.12 14.32
C LYS A 361 21.74 8.57 13.17
N HIS A 362 23.04 8.35 13.33
CA HIS A 362 24.06 8.75 12.37
C HIS A 362 24.20 7.73 11.24
N LEU A 363 24.41 8.26 10.04
CA LEU A 363 24.69 7.46 8.86
C LEU A 363 26.06 6.77 9.05
N PRO A 364 26.16 5.46 8.83
CA PRO A 364 27.46 4.78 8.88
C PRO A 364 28.25 5.02 7.58
N ASP A 365 29.58 5.05 7.67
CA ASP A 365 30.48 5.28 6.52
C ASP A 365 30.34 4.25 5.38
N TYR A 366 29.85 3.05 5.69
CA TYR A 366 29.61 1.97 4.72
C TYR A 366 28.21 2.02 4.08
N ALA A 367 27.40 3.04 4.37
CA ALA A 367 26.07 3.18 3.80
C ALA A 367 26.16 3.37 2.27
N PRO A 368 25.36 2.64 1.48
CA PRO A 368 25.25 2.88 0.04
C PRO A 368 24.67 4.26 -0.29
N ASP A 369 25.01 4.81 -1.45
CA ASP A 369 24.58 6.15 -1.92
C ASP A 369 23.05 6.35 -1.98
N PHE A 370 22.28 5.27 -2.11
CA PHE A 370 20.82 5.36 -2.10
C PHE A 370 20.24 5.59 -0.70
N VAL A 371 21.01 5.41 0.37
CA VAL A 371 20.62 5.76 1.74
C VAL A 371 20.86 7.25 1.93
N GLY A 372 19.78 8.00 2.17
CA GLY A 372 19.88 9.45 2.26
C GLY A 372 20.54 9.93 3.55
N GLU A 373 21.11 11.12 3.48
CA GLU A 373 21.70 11.80 4.64
C GLU A 373 21.14 13.21 4.81
N TRP A 374 21.16 13.69 6.05
CA TRP A 374 20.96 15.09 6.39
C TRP A 374 22.10 15.56 7.27
N VAL A 375 22.90 16.50 6.78
CA VAL A 375 24.04 17.03 7.52
C VAL A 375 23.61 18.24 8.34
N GLU A 376 23.82 18.18 9.65
CA GLU A 376 23.53 19.26 10.58
C GLU A 376 24.64 19.35 11.63
N ALA A 377 25.17 20.55 11.87
CA ALA A 377 26.25 20.78 12.82
C ALA A 377 27.50 19.88 12.65
N GLY A 378 27.76 19.42 11.42
CA GLY A 378 28.89 18.53 11.11
C GLY A 378 28.60 17.03 11.33
N GLU A 379 27.38 16.66 11.72
CA GLU A 379 26.94 15.27 11.87
C GLU A 379 26.00 14.88 10.73
N ALA A 380 26.17 13.68 10.17
CA ALA A 380 25.33 13.12 9.12
C ALA A 380 24.24 12.22 9.74
N PHE A 381 22.97 12.65 9.66
CA PHE A 381 21.81 11.89 10.15
C PHE A 381 21.18 11.05 9.03
N ILE A 382 20.66 9.88 9.38
CA ILE A 382 19.99 8.99 8.42
C ILE A 382 18.66 9.61 7.96
N THR A 383 18.44 9.64 6.65
CA THR A 383 17.13 9.85 6.02
C THR A 383 16.79 8.67 5.11
N CYS A 384 15.50 8.35 4.98
CA CYS A 384 15.07 7.15 4.23
C CYS A 384 13.89 7.49 3.32
N SER A 385 14.20 7.92 2.10
CA SER A 385 13.22 8.46 1.15
C SER A 385 12.77 7.47 0.05
N ASN A 386 13.40 6.29 -0.02
CA ASN A 386 13.17 5.33 -1.10
C ASN A 386 13.17 3.87 -0.61
N LEU A 387 12.65 2.97 -1.44
CA LEU A 387 12.51 1.56 -1.12
C LEU A 387 13.86 0.83 -0.91
N PRO A 388 14.90 1.00 -1.77
CA PRO A 388 16.21 0.39 -1.53
C PRO A 388 16.80 0.75 -0.15
N ALA A 389 16.79 2.03 0.23
CA ALA A 389 17.27 2.48 1.54
C ALA A 389 16.49 1.80 2.67
N PHE A 390 15.16 1.76 2.56
CA PHE A 390 14.30 1.17 3.58
C PHE A 390 14.59 -0.32 3.80
N LEU A 391 14.71 -1.08 2.71
CA LEU A 391 15.03 -2.50 2.74
C LEU A 391 16.46 -2.76 3.21
N TRP A 392 17.42 -1.92 2.82
CA TRP A 392 18.79 -2.02 3.28
C TRP A 392 18.89 -1.80 4.81
N LEU A 393 18.20 -0.79 5.34
CA LEU A 393 18.15 -0.56 6.79
C LEU A 393 17.52 -1.76 7.53
N GLY A 394 16.45 -2.33 6.99
CA GLY A 394 15.85 -3.56 7.51
C GLY A 394 16.82 -4.76 7.45
N ASN A 395 17.55 -4.90 6.34
CA ASN A 395 18.58 -5.91 6.13
C ASN A 395 19.74 -5.77 7.15
N GLN A 396 20.01 -4.56 7.60
CA GLN A 396 20.95 -4.25 8.68
C GLN A 396 20.39 -4.53 10.10
N GLY A 397 19.18 -5.08 10.19
CA GLY A 397 18.53 -5.45 11.45
C GLY A 397 17.78 -4.30 12.12
N ALA A 398 17.49 -3.19 11.42
CA ALA A 398 16.62 -2.16 11.96
C ALA A 398 15.18 -2.70 12.04
N LEU A 399 14.72 -2.99 13.26
CA LEU A 399 13.35 -3.50 13.51
C LEU A 399 12.38 -2.36 13.83
N GLU A 400 12.87 -1.33 14.54
CA GLU A 400 12.05 -0.18 14.91
C GLU A 400 12.53 1.09 14.21
N PHE A 401 11.61 1.73 13.48
CA PHE A 401 11.80 3.03 12.83
C PHE A 401 11.08 4.08 13.67
N HIS A 402 11.85 5.01 14.25
CA HIS A 402 11.33 6.11 15.05
C HIS A 402 11.52 7.43 14.32
N ILE A 403 10.48 8.27 14.34
CA ILE A 403 10.44 9.56 13.64
C ILE A 403 10.29 10.73 14.60
N PRO A 404 10.95 11.86 14.35
CA PRO A 404 10.65 13.12 15.02
C PRO A 404 9.31 13.69 14.55
N PHE A 405 8.79 14.69 15.24
CA PHE A 405 7.53 15.35 14.86
C PHE A 405 7.70 16.48 13.85
N GLN A 406 8.94 16.79 13.42
CA GLN A 406 9.24 17.73 12.34
C GLN A 406 9.90 17.03 11.14
N LYS A 407 9.97 17.74 10.01
CA LYS A 407 10.81 17.33 8.87
C LYS A 407 12.29 17.59 9.14
N ALA A 408 13.17 16.99 8.34
CA ALA A 408 14.60 17.30 8.38
C ALA A 408 14.83 18.79 8.08
N GLY A 409 15.55 19.49 8.96
CA GLY A 409 15.75 20.95 8.90
C GLY A 409 14.58 21.79 9.43
N GLY A 410 13.44 21.16 9.76
CA GLY A 410 12.26 21.82 10.30
C GLY A 410 12.41 22.26 11.74
N LYS A 411 11.82 23.42 12.08
CA LYS A 411 11.77 23.94 13.46
C LYS A 411 10.48 23.58 14.18
N ASP A 412 9.39 23.50 13.42
CA ASP A 412 8.04 23.28 13.93
C ASP A 412 7.54 21.88 13.56
N PRO A 413 6.61 21.31 14.34
CA PRO A 413 6.05 20.00 14.04
C PRO A 413 5.14 20.00 12.80
N ASP A 414 5.07 18.85 12.11
CA ASP A 414 4.14 18.56 11.01
C ASP A 414 3.05 17.54 11.42
N GLU A 415 3.00 17.19 12.71
CA GLU A 415 1.97 16.38 13.33
C GLU A 415 1.93 16.60 14.85
N ILE A 416 0.75 16.49 15.46
CA ILE A 416 0.57 16.42 16.91
C ILE A 416 0.29 14.97 17.29
N VAL A 417 0.91 14.47 18.36
CA VAL A 417 0.72 13.09 18.82
C VAL A 417 0.39 13.04 20.30
N PHE A 418 -0.67 12.31 20.64
CA PHE A 418 -0.95 11.88 22.02
C PHE A 418 -0.46 10.45 22.22
N ASP A 419 0.49 10.24 23.12
CA ASP A 419 0.95 8.90 23.51
C ASP A 419 0.24 8.45 24.78
N LEU A 420 -0.58 7.40 24.64
CA LEU A 420 -1.43 6.86 25.70
C LEU A 420 -0.75 5.62 26.27
N ASP A 421 -0.05 5.80 27.40
CA ASP A 421 0.82 4.78 27.96
C ASP A 421 0.23 4.14 29.24
N PRO A 422 -0.35 2.93 29.15
CA PRO A 422 -0.86 2.26 30.33
C PRO A 422 0.27 1.71 31.22
N PRO A 423 -0.01 1.51 32.53
CA PRO A 423 0.97 0.96 33.47
C PRO A 423 1.56 -0.37 33.01
N GLY A 424 0.73 -1.24 32.44
CA GLY A 424 1.09 -2.52 31.84
C GLY A 424 0.11 -2.92 30.73
N ARG A 425 0.39 -4.05 30.06
CA ARG A 425 -0.43 -4.55 28.94
C ARG A 425 -1.84 -4.95 29.35
N GLU A 426 -2.02 -5.49 30.55
CA GLU A 426 -3.34 -5.87 31.08
C GLU A 426 -4.27 -4.65 31.25
N GLN A 427 -3.68 -3.46 31.42
CA GLN A 427 -4.41 -2.19 31.53
C GLN A 427 -4.57 -1.47 30.19
N PHE A 428 -4.33 -2.14 29.06
CA PHE A 428 -4.62 -1.61 27.72
C PHE A 428 -6.06 -1.07 27.55
N PRO A 429 -7.11 -1.63 28.18
CA PRO A 429 -8.45 -1.03 28.14
C PRO A 429 -8.52 0.42 28.62
N LEU A 430 -7.60 0.87 29.48
CA LEU A 430 -7.52 2.28 29.88
C LEU A 430 -7.08 3.17 28.71
N ALA A 431 -6.15 2.70 27.87
CA ALA A 431 -5.70 3.43 26.69
C ALA A 431 -6.82 3.54 25.65
N ILE A 432 -7.63 2.49 25.49
CA ILE A 432 -8.84 2.50 24.64
C ILE A 432 -9.81 3.58 25.14
N LEU A 433 -10.10 3.60 26.44
CA LEU A 433 -11.02 4.59 27.02
C LEU A 433 -10.52 6.02 26.82
N ALA A 434 -9.24 6.29 27.12
CA ALA A 434 -8.64 7.59 26.86
C ALA A 434 -8.72 7.99 25.38
N ALA A 435 -8.47 7.04 24.48
CA ALA A 435 -8.51 7.30 23.05
C ALA A 435 -9.92 7.67 22.57
N GLN A 436 -10.94 6.97 23.07
CA GLN A 436 -12.35 7.25 22.74
C GLN A 436 -12.79 8.63 23.25
N LEU A 437 -12.40 9.01 24.47
CA LEU A 437 -12.72 10.33 25.02
C LEU A 437 -11.98 11.44 24.26
N LEU A 438 -10.69 11.26 23.94
CA LEU A 438 -9.95 12.19 23.08
C LEU A 438 -10.60 12.33 21.71
N LYS A 439 -11.01 11.22 21.08
CA LYS A 439 -11.70 11.26 19.80
C LYS A 439 -12.96 12.10 19.86
N HIS A 440 -13.77 11.92 20.91
CA HIS A 440 -14.99 12.70 21.09
C HIS A 440 -14.70 14.20 21.18
N LEU A 441 -13.72 14.60 22.01
CA LEU A 441 -13.31 16.01 22.12
C LEU A 441 -12.76 16.58 20.81
N LEU A 442 -11.98 15.79 20.07
CA LEU A 442 -11.42 16.21 18.78
C LEU A 442 -12.53 16.35 17.71
N ASP A 443 -13.54 15.49 17.73
CA ASP A 443 -14.69 15.56 16.84
C ASP A 443 -15.54 16.81 17.09
N GLU A 444 -15.76 17.18 18.35
CA GLU A 444 -16.43 18.44 18.70
C GLU A 444 -15.67 19.68 18.22
N LEU A 445 -14.35 19.55 18.05
CA LEU A 445 -13.48 20.60 17.53
C LEU A 445 -13.29 20.52 16.01
N GLU A 446 -13.97 19.58 15.33
CA GLU A 446 -13.79 19.29 13.90
C GLU A 446 -12.33 18.96 13.52
N VAL A 447 -11.54 18.46 14.48
CA VAL A 447 -10.14 18.09 14.27
C VAL A 447 -10.06 16.63 13.80
N GLU A 448 -9.54 16.45 12.59
CA GLU A 448 -9.35 15.12 12.03
C GLU A 448 -8.18 14.40 12.70
N SER A 449 -8.47 13.27 13.32
CA SER A 449 -7.50 12.48 14.07
C SER A 449 -7.45 11.02 13.60
N PHE A 450 -6.27 10.42 13.76
CA PHE A 450 -5.94 9.07 13.33
C PHE A 450 -5.37 8.30 14.51
N VAL A 451 -5.60 6.98 14.57
CA VAL A 451 -5.23 6.19 15.74
C VAL A 451 -4.49 4.91 15.37
N LYS A 452 -3.46 4.59 16.16
CA LYS A 452 -2.70 3.35 16.02
C LYS A 452 -2.41 2.72 17.38
N THR A 453 -2.19 1.42 17.40
CA THR A 453 -1.48 0.81 18.53
C THR A 453 -0.02 1.25 18.49
N SER A 454 0.64 1.36 19.64
CA SER A 454 2.10 1.55 19.66
C SER A 454 2.85 0.28 19.27
N GLY A 455 2.15 -0.85 19.15
CA GLY A 455 2.71 -2.18 18.96
C GLY A 455 3.37 -2.75 20.22
N ASN A 456 3.53 -1.98 21.30
CA ASN A 456 4.01 -2.50 22.58
C ASN A 456 2.85 -2.64 23.57
N LYS A 457 2.62 -1.64 24.42
CA LYS A 457 1.59 -1.69 25.46
C LYS A 457 0.55 -0.56 25.36
N GLY A 458 0.72 0.42 24.49
CA GLY A 458 -0.08 1.65 24.46
C GLY A 458 -0.73 1.94 23.12
N MET A 459 -1.33 3.12 23.01
CA MET A 459 -1.96 3.62 21.78
C MET A 459 -1.52 5.05 21.50
N GLN A 460 -1.57 5.45 20.24
CA GLN A 460 -1.16 6.77 19.79
C GLN A 460 -2.24 7.38 18.92
N ILE A 461 -2.57 8.65 19.19
CA ILE A 461 -3.47 9.45 18.36
C ILE A 461 -2.64 10.50 17.65
N HIS A 462 -2.76 10.56 16.33
CA HIS A 462 -2.05 11.48 15.45
C HIS A 462 -3.03 12.49 14.86
N ILE A 463 -2.60 13.74 14.81
CA ILE A 463 -3.29 14.84 14.13
C ILE A 463 -2.29 15.44 13.15
N PRO A 464 -2.41 15.18 11.84
CA PRO A 464 -1.51 15.78 10.85
C PRO A 464 -1.76 17.28 10.76
N ILE A 465 -0.71 18.10 10.80
CA ILE A 465 -0.79 19.56 10.61
C ILE A 465 0.22 20.02 9.56
N GLU A 466 0.00 21.16 8.94
CA GLU A 466 1.03 21.75 8.07
C GLU A 466 2.22 22.22 8.92
N GLU A 467 3.44 21.96 8.43
CA GLU A 467 4.64 22.43 9.11
C GLU A 467 4.65 23.96 9.18
N GLY A 468 4.97 24.51 10.36
CA GLY A 468 4.92 25.95 10.62
C GLY A 468 3.52 26.51 10.89
N SER A 469 2.46 25.70 10.81
CA SER A 469 1.11 26.13 11.19
C SER A 469 0.96 26.29 12.70
N MET A 470 1.69 25.50 13.50
CA MET A 470 1.78 25.60 14.95
C MET A 470 3.19 25.29 15.42
N SER A 471 3.69 26.05 16.38
CA SER A 471 4.94 25.80 17.08
C SER A 471 4.84 24.68 18.11
N TYR A 472 5.97 24.15 18.58
CA TYR A 472 6.01 23.20 19.70
C TYR A 472 5.36 23.75 20.99
N GLU A 473 5.42 25.07 21.21
CA GLU A 473 4.77 25.69 22.36
C GLU A 473 3.24 25.67 22.20
N GLU A 474 2.73 26.05 21.04
CA GLU A 474 1.30 26.05 20.74
C GLU A 474 0.70 24.63 20.77
N THR A 475 1.38 23.65 20.19
CA THR A 475 0.96 22.23 20.22
C THR A 475 1.05 21.62 21.62
N ARG A 476 1.93 22.12 22.50
CA ARG A 476 1.95 21.75 23.92
C ARG A 476 0.79 22.37 24.68
N ARG A 477 0.46 23.64 24.42
CA ARG A 477 -0.73 24.28 25.00
C ARG A 477 -1.96 23.50 24.56
N PHE A 478 -2.16 23.39 23.24
CA PHE A 478 -2.62 22.20 22.52
C PHE A 478 -3.22 21.03 23.31
N THR A 479 -2.34 20.04 23.36
CA THR A 479 -2.48 18.77 24.05
C THR A 479 -2.78 18.93 25.54
N HIS A 480 -2.18 19.93 26.21
CA HIS A 480 -2.34 20.11 27.65
C HIS A 480 -3.76 20.47 28.08
N SER A 481 -4.49 21.34 27.36
CA SER A 481 -5.89 21.61 27.76
C SER A 481 -6.80 20.42 27.54
N LEU A 482 -6.61 19.66 26.46
CA LEU A 482 -7.39 18.43 26.23
C LEU A 482 -7.13 17.41 27.36
N VAL A 483 -5.87 17.22 27.74
CA VAL A 483 -5.51 16.35 28.87
C VAL A 483 -6.10 16.86 30.20
N LYS A 484 -6.10 18.17 30.45
CA LYS A 484 -6.74 18.75 31.64
C LYS A 484 -8.25 18.49 31.68
N LEU A 485 -8.93 18.62 30.54
CA LEU A 485 -10.37 18.35 30.44
C LEU A 485 -10.68 16.89 30.78
N LEU A 486 -9.90 15.94 30.23
CA LEU A 486 -10.04 14.52 30.54
C LEU A 486 -9.83 14.20 32.02
N ILE A 487 -8.81 14.80 32.64
CA ILE A 487 -8.55 14.60 34.07
C ILE A 487 -9.68 15.17 34.91
N LYS A 488 -10.25 16.32 34.53
CA LYS A 488 -11.39 16.92 35.22
C LYS A 488 -12.63 16.01 35.11
N GLU A 489 -12.85 15.37 33.97
CA GLU A 489 -13.99 14.47 33.74
C GLU A 489 -13.83 13.11 34.45
N LYS A 490 -12.60 12.57 34.48
CA LYS A 490 -12.29 11.23 35.03
C LYS A 490 -11.02 11.25 35.91
N PRO A 491 -11.03 11.93 37.07
CA PRO A 491 -9.84 12.10 37.92
C PRO A 491 -9.30 10.79 38.53
N ASP A 492 -10.18 9.79 38.69
CA ASP A 492 -9.84 8.47 39.23
C ASP A 492 -9.24 7.53 38.17
N VAL A 493 -9.24 7.93 36.89
CA VAL A 493 -8.81 7.09 35.76
C VAL A 493 -7.56 7.63 35.09
N PHE A 494 -7.42 8.96 34.98
CA PHE A 494 -6.32 9.62 34.25
C PHE A 494 -5.40 10.42 35.17
N THR A 495 -4.12 10.52 34.79
CA THR A 495 -3.13 11.33 35.51
C THR A 495 -2.03 11.87 34.58
N ILE A 496 -1.46 13.02 34.95
CA ILE A 496 -0.20 13.55 34.38
C ILE A 496 1.01 13.31 35.30
N GLU A 497 0.84 12.53 36.38
CA GLU A 497 1.92 12.20 37.31
C GLU A 497 2.98 11.32 36.64
N ARG A 498 4.23 11.81 36.59
CA ARG A 498 5.34 11.13 35.91
C ARG A 498 5.82 9.90 36.68
N LEU A 499 5.77 9.88 38.00
CA LEU A 499 6.29 8.76 38.79
C LEU A 499 5.28 7.61 38.87
N LYS A 500 5.59 6.45 38.30
CA LYS A 500 4.71 5.26 38.29
C LYS A 500 4.12 4.93 39.68
N LYS A 501 4.93 5.01 40.73
CA LYS A 501 4.52 4.76 42.13
C LYS A 501 3.39 5.68 42.63
N ASN A 502 3.28 6.89 42.09
CA ASN A 502 2.29 7.89 42.50
C ASN A 502 1.04 7.90 41.60
N ARG A 503 1.04 7.08 40.53
CA ARG A 503 -0.07 7.05 39.57
C ARG A 503 -1.29 6.28 40.09
N GLY A 504 -1.10 5.34 41.03
CA GLY A 504 -2.22 4.59 41.63
C GLY A 504 -3.09 3.88 40.60
N ASN A 505 -2.47 3.12 39.68
CA ASN A 505 -3.11 2.39 38.57
C ASN A 505 -3.83 3.23 37.49
N ARG A 506 -3.80 4.57 37.60
CA ARG A 506 -4.33 5.48 36.57
C ARG A 506 -3.47 5.45 35.30
N LEU A 507 -4.11 5.72 34.17
CA LEU A 507 -3.43 5.89 32.89
C LEU A 507 -2.67 7.22 32.85
N TYR A 508 -1.41 7.16 32.45
CA TYR A 508 -0.60 8.34 32.25
C TYR A 508 -0.87 8.93 30.86
N LEU A 509 -1.34 10.18 30.82
CA LEU A 509 -1.51 10.95 29.59
C LEU A 509 -0.22 11.74 29.33
N ASP A 510 0.66 11.19 28.49
CA ASP A 510 1.97 11.80 28.24
C ASP A 510 1.91 12.88 27.16
N TYR A 511 1.50 14.08 27.56
CA TYR A 511 1.57 15.27 26.71
C TYR A 511 3.01 15.77 26.49
N VAL A 512 4.01 15.18 27.13
CA VAL A 512 5.42 15.59 27.07
C VAL A 512 6.19 14.79 26.02
N GLN A 513 5.70 13.61 25.61
CA GLN A 513 6.29 12.88 24.48
C GLN A 513 6.28 13.71 23.20
N HIS A 514 5.27 14.56 23.00
CA HIS A 514 5.24 15.51 21.90
C HIS A 514 6.09 16.75 22.23
N ALA A 515 7.37 16.69 21.87
CA ALA A 515 8.32 17.77 22.08
C ALA A 515 9.46 17.71 21.07
N GLU A 516 10.16 18.83 20.90
CA GLU A 516 11.35 18.92 20.06
C GLU A 516 12.41 17.89 20.46
N GLY A 517 13.02 17.23 19.46
CA GLY A 517 14.07 16.23 19.66
C GLY A 517 13.59 14.86 20.17
N LYS A 518 12.30 14.72 20.50
CA LYS A 518 11.68 13.41 20.78
C LYS A 518 11.30 12.71 19.50
N THR A 519 11.20 11.38 19.59
CA THR A 519 10.81 10.52 18.48
C THR A 519 9.72 9.56 18.90
N ILE A 520 8.85 9.19 17.96
CA ILE A 520 7.81 8.19 18.15
C ILE A 520 7.95 7.09 17.10
N VAL A 521 7.55 5.87 17.42
CA VAL A 521 7.58 4.76 16.47
C VAL A 521 6.67 5.06 15.27
N ALA A 522 7.20 4.94 14.05
CA ALA A 522 6.47 5.22 12.82
C ALA A 522 5.27 4.27 12.65
N PRO A 523 4.16 4.72 12.02
CA PRO A 523 3.09 3.83 11.59
C PRO A 523 3.64 2.65 10.78
N TYR A 524 3.15 1.44 11.07
CA TYR A 524 3.59 0.18 10.46
C TYR A 524 5.02 -0.29 10.79
N SER A 525 5.78 0.41 11.64
CA SER A 525 7.06 -0.14 12.09
C SER A 525 6.82 -1.40 12.94
N ALA A 526 7.67 -2.41 12.74
CA ALA A 526 7.71 -3.57 13.63
C ALA A 526 8.22 -3.16 15.02
N ARG A 527 7.98 -4.02 16.01
CA ARG A 527 8.41 -3.87 17.40
C ARG A 527 9.17 -5.11 17.86
N ALA A 528 10.17 -4.90 18.69
CA ALA A 528 10.91 -5.99 19.33
C ALA A 528 10.11 -6.63 20.49
N THR A 529 8.96 -7.21 20.18
CA THR A 529 8.16 -8.02 21.10
C THR A 529 8.22 -9.49 20.68
N GLU A 530 7.95 -10.44 21.58
CA GLU A 530 8.01 -11.88 21.26
C GLU A 530 7.16 -12.29 20.05
N LYS A 531 6.04 -11.60 19.80
CA LYS A 531 5.14 -11.90 18.67
C LYS A 531 5.51 -11.18 17.37
N GLY A 532 6.49 -10.28 17.37
CA GLY A 532 6.78 -9.41 16.21
C GLY A 532 5.61 -8.48 15.92
N THR A 533 5.09 -7.81 16.95
CA THR A 533 3.97 -6.87 16.81
C THR A 533 4.35 -5.64 15.99
N VAL A 534 3.33 -4.93 15.50
CA VAL A 534 3.47 -3.75 14.65
C VAL A 534 2.82 -2.54 15.33
N ALA A 535 3.40 -1.35 15.16
CA ALA A 535 2.75 -0.09 15.49
C ALA A 535 1.60 0.20 14.51
N ALA A 536 0.51 -0.55 14.66
CA ALA A 536 -0.49 -0.76 13.63
C ALA A 536 -1.58 0.33 13.62
N PRO A 537 -1.76 1.05 12.49
CA PRO A 537 -2.93 1.89 12.24
C PRO A 537 -4.26 1.15 12.34
N LEU A 538 -5.27 1.84 12.86
CA LEU A 538 -6.62 1.32 13.10
C LEU A 538 -7.68 2.29 12.57
N PHE A 539 -8.80 1.76 12.12
CA PHE A 539 -10.01 2.54 11.98
C PHE A 539 -10.60 2.81 13.38
N TRP A 540 -11.18 3.99 13.60
CA TRP A 540 -11.78 4.33 14.89
C TRP A 540 -12.85 3.34 15.37
N SER A 541 -13.57 2.69 14.46
CA SER A 541 -14.57 1.65 14.76
C SER A 541 -13.98 0.36 15.39
N GLU A 542 -12.66 0.22 15.36
CA GLU A 542 -11.90 -0.89 15.96
C GLU A 542 -11.39 -0.56 17.36
N VAL A 543 -11.39 0.71 17.76
CA VAL A 543 -10.94 1.17 19.08
C VAL A 543 -12.05 0.92 20.10
N LYS A 544 -12.20 -0.35 20.49
CA LYS A 544 -13.22 -0.83 21.43
C LYS A 544 -12.72 -2.01 22.26
N LYS A 545 -13.47 -2.39 23.29
CA LYS A 545 -13.15 -3.51 24.18
C LYS A 545 -12.80 -4.78 23.39
N GLY A 546 -11.71 -5.44 23.78
CA GLY A 546 -11.19 -6.64 23.12
C GLY A 546 -10.07 -6.39 22.11
N LEU A 547 -9.77 -5.13 21.78
CA LEU A 547 -8.57 -4.75 21.03
C LEU A 547 -7.32 -5.01 21.87
N THR A 548 -6.30 -5.63 21.27
CA THR A 548 -4.97 -5.84 21.90
C THR A 548 -3.87 -5.66 20.86
N PRO A 549 -2.70 -5.07 21.20
CA PRO A 549 -1.58 -4.93 20.26
C PRO A 549 -1.12 -6.24 19.61
N GLU A 550 -1.23 -7.37 20.31
CA GLU A 550 -0.84 -8.71 19.86
C GLU A 550 -1.66 -9.24 18.67
N GLN A 551 -2.79 -8.60 18.34
CA GLN A 551 -3.58 -8.91 17.15
C GLN A 551 -2.90 -8.43 15.85
N PHE A 552 -1.88 -7.58 15.96
CA PHE A 552 -1.21 -6.95 14.83
C PHE A 552 0.27 -7.30 14.84
N THR A 553 0.65 -8.31 14.05
CA THR A 553 2.04 -8.76 13.86
C THR A 553 2.47 -8.54 12.41
N ILE A 554 3.76 -8.76 12.13
CA ILE A 554 4.27 -8.74 10.75
C ILE A 554 3.55 -9.74 9.84
N ASP A 555 3.04 -10.86 10.38
CA ASP A 555 2.30 -11.88 9.62
C ASP A 555 0.88 -11.42 9.26
N THR A 556 0.21 -10.73 10.18
CA THR A 556 -1.21 -10.37 10.01
C THR A 556 -1.41 -9.07 9.26
N THR A 557 -0.44 -8.15 9.36
CA THR A 557 -0.60 -6.76 8.94
C THR A 557 -0.70 -6.61 7.41
N ILE A 558 0.07 -7.40 6.64
CA ILE A 558 0.03 -7.36 5.16
C ILE A 558 -1.38 -7.66 4.66
N LYS A 559 -1.92 -8.82 5.07
CA LYS A 559 -3.27 -9.25 4.69
C LYS A 559 -4.33 -8.24 5.14
N ARG A 560 -4.20 -7.73 6.36
CA ARG A 560 -5.12 -6.74 6.92
C ARG A 560 -5.25 -5.49 6.04
N VAL A 561 -4.13 -4.91 5.60
CA VAL A 561 -4.16 -3.70 4.77
C VAL A 561 -4.69 -4.00 3.37
N GLN A 562 -4.42 -5.19 2.82
CA GLN A 562 -4.98 -5.62 1.53
C GLN A 562 -6.51 -5.79 1.61
N ASP A 563 -7.01 -6.44 2.67
CA ASP A 563 -8.42 -6.75 2.86
C ASP A 563 -9.25 -5.51 3.26
N LEU A 564 -8.74 -4.70 4.19
CA LEU A 564 -9.49 -3.59 4.79
C LEU A 564 -9.13 -2.21 4.22
N GLY A 565 -7.96 -2.08 3.58
CA GLY A 565 -7.37 -0.79 3.23
C GLY A 565 -6.52 -0.20 4.36
N CYS A 566 -5.92 0.96 4.08
CA CYS A 566 -5.08 1.68 5.03
C CYS A 566 -5.94 2.64 5.88
N PRO A 567 -5.96 2.51 7.22
CA PRO A 567 -6.69 3.45 8.07
C PRO A 567 -6.15 4.89 8.03
N PHE A 568 -4.92 5.08 7.58
CA PHE A 568 -4.26 6.39 7.44
C PHE A 568 -4.25 6.86 5.96
N GLN A 569 -5.09 6.30 5.09
CA GLN A 569 -5.11 6.67 3.66
C GLN A 569 -5.33 8.17 3.43
N ASP A 570 -6.14 8.82 4.28
CA ASP A 570 -6.52 10.23 4.15
C ASP A 570 -5.62 11.17 4.99
N TYR A 571 -4.56 10.64 5.62
CA TYR A 571 -3.68 11.39 6.54
C TYR A 571 -3.08 12.65 5.92
N ALA A 572 -2.57 12.54 4.70
CA ALA A 572 -1.99 13.67 3.98
C ALA A 572 -3.05 14.71 3.56
N HIS A 573 -4.26 14.28 3.26
CA HIS A 573 -5.36 15.17 2.88
C HIS A 573 -5.95 15.91 4.09
N ALA A 574 -6.07 15.23 5.24
CA ALA A 574 -6.48 15.86 6.49
C ALA A 574 -5.51 16.95 6.94
N ARG A 575 -4.22 16.81 6.63
CA ARG A 575 -3.18 17.80 6.98
C ARG A 575 -3.53 19.23 6.55
N THR A 576 -4.11 19.38 5.36
CA THR A 576 -4.41 20.69 4.76
C THR A 576 -5.82 21.20 5.12
N ARG A 577 -6.60 20.43 5.89
CA ARG A 577 -8.00 20.74 6.25
C ARG A 577 -8.21 20.95 7.75
N GLN A 578 -7.15 20.88 8.55
CA GLN A 578 -7.26 21.06 10.01
C GLN A 578 -7.74 22.47 10.38
N PRO A 579 -8.58 22.61 11.42
CA PRO A 579 -9.06 23.90 11.90
C PRO A 579 -8.02 24.58 12.81
N ILE A 580 -6.84 24.93 12.25
CA ILE A 580 -5.67 25.42 13.01
C ILE A 580 -6.00 26.61 13.93
N GLU A 581 -6.77 27.58 13.44
CA GLU A 581 -7.13 28.76 14.24
C GLU A 581 -8.04 28.41 15.43
N GLN A 582 -8.96 27.45 15.26
CA GLN A 582 -9.78 26.93 16.35
C GLN A 582 -8.93 26.19 17.37
N MET A 583 -7.98 25.37 16.89
CA MET A 583 -7.02 24.68 17.76
C MET A 583 -6.24 25.69 18.60
N LYS A 584 -5.66 26.73 18.00
CA LYS A 584 -4.89 27.77 18.73
C LYS A 584 -5.72 28.54 19.76
N THR A 585 -6.97 28.86 19.44
CA THR A 585 -7.83 29.67 20.32
C THR A 585 -8.38 28.91 21.53
N MET A 586 -8.38 27.58 21.51
CA MET A 586 -8.85 26.74 22.62
C MET A 586 -8.16 27.06 23.97
N PHE A 587 -6.89 27.45 23.95
CA PHE A 587 -6.10 27.79 25.16
C PHE A 587 -6.33 29.18 25.71
N HIS A 588 -7.07 30.03 25.01
CA HIS A 588 -7.44 31.35 25.51
C HIS A 588 -8.73 31.33 26.33
N LYS A 589 -9.49 30.22 26.27
CA LYS A 589 -10.79 30.07 26.94
C LYS A 589 -10.79 29.05 28.11
N ALA A 590 -9.67 28.36 28.37
CA ALA A 590 -9.58 27.21 29.28
C ALA A 590 -8.81 27.49 30.58
#